data_AF-O99702-F1
#
_entry.id   AF-O99702-F1
#
_cell.length_a   1.000
_cell.length_b   1.000
_cell.length_c   1.000
_cell.angle_alpha   90.00
_cell.angle_beta   90.00
_cell.angle_gamma   90.00
#
_symmetry.space_group_name_H-M   'P 1'
#
loop_
_entity.id
_entity.type
_entity.pdbx_description
1 polymer ?
#
loop_
_entity_poly.entity_id
_entity_poly.type
_entity_poly.pdbx_seq_one_letter_code
_entity_poly.pdbx_strand_id
1 'polypeptide(L)' 'ILRSISNKLGGVLALAASILVLFLAPFLHKSKQRTMTFRPLSQALFWILVTNLFVLTWIGSQPVEHPFIIIGQ' A
#
# COMPACT_ATOMS: atom_id res chain seq x y z
N ILE A 1 4.41 6.03 -4.43
CA ILE A 1 4.01 5.15 -5.56
C ILE A 1 4.42 5.72 -6.92
N LEU A 2 3.87 6.85 -7.41
CA LEU A 2 4.28 7.38 -8.73
C LEU A 2 5.77 7.78 -8.79
N ARG A 3 6.29 8.37 -7.70
CA ARG A 3 7.68 8.82 -7.57
C ARG A 3 8.66 7.70 -7.23
N SER A 4 8.19 6.52 -6.83
CA SER A 4 9.07 5.42 -6.42
C SER A 4 9.50 4.51 -7.57
N ILE A 5 8.86 4.64 -8.73
CA ILE A 5 9.22 3.89 -9.95
C ILE A 5 9.92 4.84 -10.92
N SER A 6 11.15 4.52 -11.29
CA SER A 6 11.98 5.30 -12.24
C SER A 6 11.50 5.24 -13.70
N ASN A 7 10.47 4.45 -13.98
CA ASN A 7 9.87 4.29 -15.31
C ASN A 7 8.52 5.02 -15.41
N LYS A 8 8.35 5.85 -16.46
CA LYS A 8 7.15 6.65 -16.70
C LYS A 8 5.88 5.81 -16.88
N LEU A 9 5.95 4.67 -17.58
CA LEU A 9 4.83 3.74 -17.74
C LEU A 9 4.56 2.96 -16.46
N GLY A 10 5.63 2.48 -15.80
CA GLY A 10 5.52 1.71 -14.57
C GLY A 10 4.87 2.51 -13.43
N GLY A 11 5.20 3.80 -13.30
CA GLY A 11 4.58 4.68 -12.30
C GLY A 11 3.07 4.86 -12.51
N VAL A 12 2.62 5.05 -13.75
CA VAL A 12 1.18 5.19 -14.06
C VAL A 12 0.44 3.88 -13.80
N LEU A 13 1.01 2.76 -14.21
CA LEU A 13 0.43 1.43 -13.96
C LEU A 13 0.34 1.13 -12.46
N ALA A 14 1.37 1.47 -11.68
CA ALA A 14 1.35 1.28 -10.23
C ALA A 14 0.31 2.17 -9.52
N LEU A 15 0.11 3.40 -10.02
CA LEU A 15 -0.95 4.27 -9.50
C LEU A 15 -2.33 3.67 -9.79
N ALA A 16 -2.59 3.22 -11.03
CA ALA A 16 -3.83 2.54 -11.36
C ALA A 16 -4.03 1.26 -10.53
N ALA A 17 -2.97 0.45 -10.38
CA ALA A 17 -2.99 -0.77 -9.57
C ALA A 17 -3.30 -0.50 -8.09
N SER A 18 -2.83 0.62 -7.54
CA SER A 18 -3.09 1.00 -6.14
C SER A 18 -4.58 1.19 -5.82
N ILE A 19 -5.39 1.56 -6.82
CA ILE A 19 -6.84 1.69 -6.69
C ILE A 19 -7.51 0.37 -7.09
N LEU A 20 -7.06 -0.25 -8.19
CA LEU A 20 -7.64 -1.50 -8.70
C LEU A 20 -7.53 -2.66 -7.71
N VAL A 21 -6.49 -2.68 -6.86
CA VAL A 21 -6.32 -3.72 -5.82
C VAL A 21 -7.52 -3.77 -4.85
N LEU A 22 -8.26 -2.67 -4.66
CA LEU A 22 -9.45 -2.65 -3.83
C LEU A 22 -10.57 -3.53 -4.41
N PHE A 23 -10.68 -3.62 -5.74
CA PHE A 23 -11.63 -4.53 -6.39
C PHE A 23 -11.20 -5.99 -6.30
N LEU A 24 -9.90 -6.26 -6.10
CA LEU A 24 -9.40 -7.62 -5.87
C LEU A 24 -9.61 -8.10 -4.43
N ALA A 25 -9.83 -7.19 -3.47
CA ALA A 25 -10.01 -7.52 -2.06
C ALA A 25 -11.05 -8.63 -1.77
N PRO A 26 -12.27 -8.64 -2.36
CA PRO A 26 -13.24 -9.71 -2.14
C PRO A 26 -12.77 -11.09 -2.66
N PHE A 27 -11.99 -11.13 -3.73
CA PHE A 27 -11.49 -12.38 -4.32
C PHE A 27 -10.32 -12.99 -3.51
N LEU A 28 -9.57 -12.15 -2.81
CA LEU A 28 -8.45 -12.56 -1.96
C LEU A 28 -8.88 -13.00 -0.55
N HIS A 29 -10.17 -12.88 -0.22
CA HIS A 29 -10.70 -13.32 1.07
C HIS A 29 -10.75 -14.86 1.16
N LYS A 30 -9.69 -15.47 1.68
CA LYS A 30 -9.58 -16.93 1.92
C LYS A 30 -10.04 -17.38 3.31
N SER A 31 -10.43 -16.46 4.18
CA SER A 31 -10.80 -16.83 5.55
C SER A 31 -12.21 -17.37 5.62
N LYS A 32 -12.43 -18.32 6.54
CA LYS A 32 -13.77 -18.84 6.87
C LYS A 32 -14.59 -17.84 7.69
N GLN A 33 -13.96 -16.82 8.27
CA GLN A 33 -14.61 -15.80 9.09
C GLN A 33 -14.60 -14.45 8.37
N ARG A 34 -15.79 -13.84 8.25
CA ARG A 34 -15.98 -12.58 7.55
C ARG A 34 -15.34 -11.39 8.25
N THR A 35 -15.32 -11.37 9.58
CA THR A 35 -14.78 -10.26 10.38
C THR A 35 -13.34 -10.52 10.82
N MET A 36 -12.61 -9.45 11.09
CA MET A 36 -11.25 -9.55 11.63
C MET A 36 -11.21 -9.65 13.17
N THR A 37 -12.36 -9.56 13.87
CA THR A 37 -12.45 -9.49 15.34
C THR A 37 -11.73 -10.63 16.06
N PHE A 38 -11.76 -11.85 15.50
CA PHE A 38 -11.13 -13.03 16.10
C PHE A 38 -9.85 -13.47 15.38
N ARG A 39 -9.24 -12.58 14.58
CA ARG A 39 -8.06 -12.87 13.76
C ARG A 39 -6.92 -11.90 14.09
N PRO A 40 -6.20 -12.08 15.21
CA PRO A 40 -5.17 -11.14 15.68
C PRO A 40 -4.08 -10.91 14.63
N LEU A 41 -3.68 -11.94 13.88
CA LEU A 41 -2.71 -11.81 12.78
C LEU A 41 -3.23 -10.90 11.65
N SER A 42 -4.51 -11.02 11.29
CA SER A 42 -5.12 -10.17 10.25
C SER A 42 -5.36 -8.74 10.72
N GLN A 43 -5.67 -8.53 12.00
CA GLN A 43 -5.72 -7.18 12.58
C GLN A 43 -4.36 -6.50 12.55
N ALA A 44 -3.28 -7.22 12.91
CA ALA A 44 -1.93 -6.68 12.84
C ALA A 44 -1.55 -6.28 11.40
N LEU A 45 -1.84 -7.14 10.41
CA LEU A 45 -1.60 -6.83 8.99
C LEU A 45 -2.44 -5.63 8.51
N PHE A 46 -3.67 -5.48 8.97
CA PHE A 46 -4.50 -4.31 8.68
C PHE A 46 -3.89 -3.02 9.23
N TRP A 47 -3.45 -3.02 10.50
CA TRP A 47 -2.80 -1.86 11.10
C TRP A 47 -1.45 -1.53 10.45
N ILE A 48 -0.68 -2.54 10.04
CA ILE A 48 0.54 -2.34 9.23
C ILE A 48 0.21 -1.66 7.90
N LEU A 49 -0.86 -2.08 7.21
CA LEU A 49 -1.31 -1.44 5.97
C LEU A 49 -1.69 0.02 6.20
N VAL A 50 -2.44 0.32 7.27
CA VAL A 50 -2.83 1.69 7.63
C VAL A 50 -1.60 2.56 7.92
N THR A 51 -0.66 2.07 8.72
CA THR A 51 0.60 2.77 9.00
C THR A 51 1.41 3.00 7.72
N ASN A 52 1.46 2.01 6.82
CA ASN A 52 2.14 2.15 5.53
C ASN A 52 1.51 3.25 4.66
N LEU A 53 0.17 3.35 4.62
CA LEU A 53 -0.51 4.44 3.91
C LEU A 53 -0.12 5.81 4.48
N PHE A 54 -0.07 5.96 5.81
CA PHE A 54 0.38 7.20 6.44
C PHE A 54 1.84 7.54 6.09
N VAL A 55 2.74 6.56 6.13
CA VAL A 55 4.15 6.74 5.75
C VAL A 55 4.28 7.14 4.29
N LEU A 56 3.52 6.51 3.37
CA LEU A 56 3.52 6.87 1.95
C LEU A 56 2.98 8.28 1.70
N THR A 57 1.94 8.71 2.43
CA THR A 57 1.45 10.09 2.37
C THR A 57 2.51 11.09 2.84
N TRP A 58 3.22 10.76 3.92
CA TRP A 58 4.30 11.59 4.43
C TRP A 58 5.48 11.68 3.46
N ILE A 59 5.93 10.56 2.88
CA ILE A 59 7.00 10.55 1.87
C ILE A 59 6.60 11.32 0.61
N GLY A 60 5.31 11.32 0.26
CA GLY A 60 4.78 12.10 -0.85
C GLY A 60 4.98 13.62 -0.70
N SER A 61 5.04 14.14 0.53
CA SER A 61 5.28 15.57 0.80
C SER A 61 6.75 15.94 0.95
N GLN A 62 7.66 14.95 1.09
CA GLN A 62 9.09 15.19 1.20
C GLN A 62 9.76 15.42 -0.17
N PRO A 63 10.93 16.11 -0.20
CA PRO A 63 11.73 16.23 -1.41
C PRO A 63 12.24 14.85 -1.88
N VAL A 64 12.52 14.74 -3.19
CA VAL A 64 13.01 13.50 -3.81
C VAL A 64 14.52 13.40 -3.59
N GLU A 65 14.91 13.22 -2.33
CA GLU A 65 16.29 13.12 -1.89
C GLU A 65 16.51 11.84 -1.08
N HIS A 66 17.77 11.42 -0.96
CA HIS A 66 18.13 10.35 -0.02
C HIS A 66 17.89 10.85 1.42
N PRO A 67 17.25 10.08 2.32
CA PRO A 67 16.87 8.66 2.22
C PRO A 67 15.42 8.39 1.76
N PHE A 68 14.62 9.43 1.50
CA PHE A 68 13.18 9.32 1.23
C PHE A 68 12.85 8.51 -0.02
N ILE A 69 13.76 8.47 -1.00
CA ILE A 69 13.62 7.63 -2.20
C ILE A 69 13.55 6.14 -1.83
N ILE A 70 14.43 5.67 -0.93
CA ILE A 70 14.50 4.25 -0.55
C ILE A 70 13.30 3.87 0.32
N ILE A 71 12.86 4.75 1.22
CA ILE A 71 11.71 4.48 2.10
C ILE A 71 10.40 4.45 1.29
N GLY A 72 10.32 5.19 0.18
CA GLY A 72 9.12 5.23 -0.67
C GLY A 72 9.00 4.08 -1.68
N GLN A 73 10.05 3.27 -1.85
CA GLN A 73 10.08 2.08 -2.71
C GLN A 73 9.48 0.88 -2.00
#